data_AF-C1L869-F1
#
_entry.id   AF-C1L869-F1
#
_cell.length_a   1.000
_cell.length_b   1.000
_cell.length_c   1.000
_cell.angle_alpha   90.00
_cell.angle_beta   90.00
_cell.angle_gamma   90.00
#
_symmetry.space_group_name_H-M   'P 1'
#
loop_
_entity.id
_entity.type
_entity.pdbx_description
1 polymer ?
#
loop_
_entity_poly.entity_id
_entity_poly.type
_entity_poly.pdbx_seq_one_letter_code
_entity_poly.pdbx_strand_id
1 'polypeptide(L)'
;MKKGRYARRTSIAASVYMSAVIEYLVAEVNELSGNAAKANKRKTITPRHIMLGVRNDAELNELLKHVHISHGGVLPCIHPALLKRKGVLTNSPGQGGAAISGTGLSSRQASSGIASSAMVAS
;
A
#
# COMPACT_ATOMS: atom_id res chain seq x y z
N MET A 1 8.33 -4.03 -34.69
CA MET A 1 9.42 -5.03 -34.47
C MET A 1 10.54 -4.97 -35.52
N LYS A 2 10.28 -4.86 -36.82
CA LYS A 2 11.33 -4.89 -37.88
C LYS A 2 12.43 -3.83 -37.77
N LYS A 3 12.11 -2.58 -37.38
CA LYS A 3 13.09 -1.48 -37.27
C LYS A 3 14.10 -1.64 -36.12
N GLY A 4 13.75 -2.39 -35.07
CA GLY A 4 14.59 -2.54 -33.87
C GLY A 4 15.75 -3.54 -34.01
N ARG A 5 15.90 -4.18 -35.18
CA ARG A 5 16.96 -5.19 -35.46
C ARG A 5 17.03 -6.34 -34.44
N TYR A 6 15.90 -6.73 -33.86
CA TYR A 6 15.79 -7.84 -32.89
C TYR A 6 16.06 -9.23 -33.50
N ALA A 7 15.75 -9.41 -34.78
CA ALA A 7 15.96 -10.66 -35.52
C ALA A 7 16.01 -10.40 -37.03
N ARG A 8 16.59 -11.33 -37.80
CA ARG A 8 16.65 -11.26 -39.28
C ARG A 8 15.27 -11.31 -39.94
N ARG A 9 14.32 -12.07 -39.38
CA ARG A 9 12.92 -12.14 -39.81
C ARG A 9 12.02 -12.16 -38.57
N THR A 10 10.91 -11.44 -38.62
CA THR A 10 9.87 -11.44 -37.58
C THR A 10 8.57 -11.98 -38.16
N SER A 11 7.95 -12.95 -37.51
CA SER A 11 6.65 -13.48 -37.94
C SER A 11 5.52 -12.49 -37.69
N ILE A 12 4.40 -12.66 -38.40
CA ILE A 12 3.18 -11.87 -38.21
C ILE A 12 2.60 -12.16 -36.81
N ALA A 13 2.52 -13.43 -36.43
CA ALA A 13 2.02 -13.87 -35.13
C ALA A 13 2.75 -13.21 -33.95
N ALA A 14 4.08 -13.04 -34.03
CA ALA A 14 4.85 -12.36 -33.00
C ALA A 14 4.41 -10.89 -32.80
N SER A 15 4.07 -10.20 -33.88
CA SER A 15 3.59 -8.81 -33.80
C SER A 15 2.19 -8.74 -33.17
N VAL A 16 1.30 -9.67 -33.51
CA VAL A 16 -0.05 -9.74 -32.95
C VAL A 16 -0.01 -10.06 -31.46
N TYR A 17 0.79 -11.07 -31.06
CA TYR A 17 0.95 -11.43 -29.65
C TYR A 17 1.51 -10.27 -28.83
N MET A 18 2.56 -9.62 -29.32
CA MET A 18 3.15 -8.46 -28.64
C MET A 18 2.15 -7.32 -28.47
N SER A 19 1.35 -7.02 -29.50
CA SER A 19 0.29 -6.00 -29.40
C SER A 19 -0.73 -6.35 -28.33
N ALA A 20 -1.20 -7.61 -28.29
CA ALA A 20 -2.18 -8.05 -27.29
C ALA A 20 -1.64 -7.92 -25.85
N VAL A 21 -0.38 -8.27 -25.62
CA VAL A 21 0.26 -8.12 -24.31
C VAL A 21 0.38 -6.64 -23.91
N ILE A 22 0.80 -5.78 -24.84
CA ILE A 22 0.91 -4.33 -24.57
C ILE A 22 -0.47 -3.73 -24.29
N GLU A 23 -1.49 -4.13 -25.05
CA GLU A 23 -2.87 -3.67 -24.84
C GLU A 23 -3.38 -4.06 -23.44
N TYR A 24 -3.16 -5.30 -23.03
CA TYR A 24 -3.51 -5.78 -21.69
C TYR A 24 -2.83 -4.95 -20.59
N LEU A 25 -1.51 -4.76 -20.68
CA LEU A 25 -0.76 -3.98 -19.67
C LEU A 25 -1.20 -2.51 -19.63
N VAL A 26 -1.49 -1.90 -20.78
CA VAL A 26 -1.98 -0.52 -20.84
C VAL A 26 -3.38 -0.41 -20.24
N ALA A 27 -4.26 -1.38 -20.50
CA ALA A 27 -5.60 -1.42 -19.92
C ALA A 27 -5.54 -1.52 -18.39
N GLU A 28 -4.72 -2.43 -17.85
CA GLU A 28 -4.55 -2.63 -16.40
C GLU A 28 -4.05 -1.35 -15.71
N VAL A 29 -2.98 -0.74 -16.24
CA VAL A 29 -2.46 0.53 -15.70
C VAL A 29 -3.52 1.63 -15.78
N ASN A 30 -4.28 1.70 -16.87
CA ASN A 30 -5.31 2.72 -17.06
C ASN A 30 -6.51 2.53 -16.13
N GLU A 31 -6.92 1.30 -15.84
CA GLU A 31 -7.98 0.99 -14.89
C GLU A 31 -7.63 1.45 -13.48
N LEU A 32 -6.46 1.02 -12.97
CA LEU A 32 -5.99 1.39 -11.63
C LEU A 32 -5.75 2.90 -11.50
N SER A 33 -5.16 3.52 -12.53
CA SER A 33 -4.94 4.97 -12.58
C SER A 33 -6.26 5.75 -12.68
N GLY A 34 -7.24 5.23 -13.43
CA GLY A 34 -8.58 5.79 -13.54
C GLY A 34 -9.32 5.75 -12.21
N ASN A 35 -9.22 4.63 -11.49
CA ASN A 35 -9.75 4.48 -10.13
C ASN A 35 -9.10 5.48 -9.16
N ALA A 36 -7.78 5.67 -9.22
CA ALA A 36 -7.08 6.68 -8.43
C ALA A 36 -7.50 8.12 -8.79
N ALA A 37 -7.71 8.42 -10.08
CA ALA A 37 -8.21 9.72 -10.52
C ALA A 37 -9.63 9.99 -10.01
N LYS A 38 -10.51 8.98 -10.07
CA LYS A 38 -11.88 9.03 -9.57
C LYS A 38 -11.91 9.24 -8.06
N ALA A 39 -11.05 8.56 -7.30
CA ALA A 39 -10.90 8.76 -5.85
C ALA A 39 -10.49 10.21 -5.51
N ASN A 40 -9.65 10.82 -6.34
CA ASN A 40 -9.25 12.22 -6.23
C ASN A 40 -10.26 13.21 -6.84
N LYS A 41 -11.45 12.75 -7.25
CA LYS A 41 -12.53 13.56 -7.86
C LYS A 41 -12.07 14.28 -9.13
N ARG A 42 -11.17 13.67 -9.91
CA ARG A 42 -10.66 14.19 -11.19
C ARG A 42 -11.19 13.34 -12.34
N LYS A 43 -11.53 13.98 -13.46
CA LYS A 43 -11.94 13.31 -14.71
C LYS A 43 -10.77 12.96 -15.62
N THR A 44 -9.57 13.47 -15.34
CA THR A 44 -8.37 13.32 -16.16
C THR A 44 -7.27 12.65 -15.34
N ILE A 45 -6.62 11.65 -15.94
CA ILE A 45 -5.46 10.96 -15.36
C ILE A 45 -4.24 11.90 -15.42
N THR A 46 -3.50 11.98 -14.32
CA THR A 46 -2.25 12.75 -14.21
C THR A 46 -1.11 11.79 -13.82
N PRO A 47 0.16 12.18 -13.92
CA PRO A 47 1.28 11.32 -13.51
C PRO A 47 1.18 10.84 -12.05
N ARG A 48 0.57 11.64 -11.16
CA ARG A 48 0.26 11.24 -9.78
C ARG A 48 -0.67 10.03 -9.73
N HIS A 49 -1.72 10.00 -10.54
CA HIS A 49 -2.66 8.87 -10.56
C HIS A 49 -2.01 7.59 -11.07
N ILE A 50 -1.15 7.71 -12.10
CA ILE A 50 -0.35 6.58 -12.60
C ILE A 50 0.57 6.04 -11.52
N MET A 51 1.30 6.91 -10.83
CA MET A 51 2.17 6.51 -9.72
C MET A 51 1.38 5.82 -8.61
N LEU A 52 0.24 6.37 -8.21
CA LEU A 52 -0.61 5.77 -7.17
C LEU A 52 -1.18 4.40 -7.58
N GLY A 53 -1.62 4.23 -8.83
CA GLY A 53 -2.10 2.94 -9.33
C GLY A 53 -0.99 1.90 -9.34
N VAL A 54 0.13 2.22 -10.01
CA VAL A 54 1.28 1.32 -10.17
C VAL A 54 1.91 0.92 -8.84
N ARG A 55 2.09 1.86 -7.89
CA ARG A 55 2.80 1.59 -6.64
C ARG A 55 1.94 0.89 -5.59
N ASN A 56 0.60 0.96 -5.70
CA ASN A 56 -0.30 0.21 -4.82
C ASN A 56 -0.60 -1.20 -5.33
N ASP A 57 -0.33 -1.49 -6.60
CA ASP A 57 -0.45 -2.83 -7.16
C ASP A 57 0.88 -3.60 -7.03
N ALA A 58 0.81 -4.84 -6.54
CA ALA A 58 2.00 -5.62 -6.22
C ALA A 58 2.78 -6.04 -7.48
N GLU A 59 2.06 -6.44 -8.53
CA GLU A 59 2.65 -6.97 -9.76
C GLU A 59 3.27 -5.85 -10.59
N LEU A 60 2.55 -4.73 -10.76
CA LEU A 60 3.04 -3.55 -11.46
C LEU A 60 4.18 -2.86 -10.71
N ASN A 61 4.14 -2.84 -9.37
CA ASN A 61 5.23 -2.26 -8.58
C ASN A 61 6.52 -3.07 -8.74
N GLU A 62 6.44 -4.39 -8.82
CA GLU A 62 7.61 -5.23 -9.09
C GLU A 62 8.08 -5.10 -10.55
N LEU A 63 7.15 -5.14 -11.51
CA LEU A 63 7.46 -4.97 -12.94
C LEU A 63 8.15 -3.62 -13.22
N LEU A 64 7.75 -2.55 -12.52
CA LEU A 64 8.23 -1.19 -12.71
C LEU A 64 9.13 -0.69 -11.55
N LYS A 65 9.76 -1.62 -10.83
CA LYS A 65 10.61 -1.33 -9.66
C LYS A 65 11.69 -0.28 -9.92
N HIS A 66 12.33 -0.35 -11.09
CA HIS A 66 13.43 0.54 -11.47
C HIS A 66 13.02 1.69 -12.41
N VAL A 67 11.72 1.88 -12.63
CA VAL A 67 11.22 2.95 -13.48
C VAL A 67 10.87 4.19 -12.64
N HIS A 68 11.39 5.34 -13.05
CA HIS A 68 11.07 6.62 -12.43
C HIS A 68 9.89 7.30 -13.16
N ILE A 69 8.78 7.48 -12.45
CA ILE A 69 7.59 8.18 -12.97
C ILE A 69 7.71 9.67 -12.66
N SER A 70 8.12 10.45 -13.65
CA SER A 70 8.25 11.90 -13.53
C SER A 70 6.93 12.55 -13.12
N HIS A 71 6.97 13.50 -12.17
CA HIS A 71 5.81 14.18 -11.60
C HIS A 71 4.80 13.27 -10.84
N GLY A 72 5.19 12.02 -10.52
CA GLY A 72 4.35 11.09 -9.76
C GLY A 72 4.35 11.32 -8.25
N GLY A 73 5.46 11.82 -7.69
CA GLY A 73 5.69 11.89 -6.24
C GLY A 73 5.81 10.50 -5.61
N VAL A 74 5.51 10.38 -4.31
CA VAL A 74 5.60 9.10 -3.56
C VAL A 74 4.28 8.72 -2.88
N LEU A 75 4.11 7.43 -2.55
CA LEU A 75 3.00 6.99 -1.70
C LEU A 75 3.11 7.65 -0.32
N PRO A 76 2.01 8.15 0.26
CA PRO A 76 2.02 8.66 1.62
C PRO A 76 2.40 7.55 2.60
N CYS A 77 3.55 7.66 3.24
CA CYS A 77 4.02 6.74 4.27
C CYS A 77 4.76 7.53 5.34
N ILE A 78 4.31 7.43 6.59
CA ILE A 78 4.95 8.07 7.75
C ILE A 78 5.33 6.95 8.71
N HIS A 79 6.62 6.86 9.04
CA HIS A 79 7.10 5.87 10.00
C HIS A 79 6.44 6.12 11.38
N PRO A 80 5.90 5.11 12.08
CA PRO A 80 5.14 5.30 13.32
C PRO A 80 5.87 6.08 14.41
N ALA A 81 7.20 5.98 14.48
CA ALA A 81 8.02 6.75 15.43
C ALA A 81 7.95 8.28 15.25
N LEU A 82 7.56 8.75 14.05
CA LEU A 82 7.41 10.18 13.74
C LEU A 82 6.01 10.71 14.06
N LEU A 83 5.06 9.83 14.40
CA LEU A 83 3.73 10.26 14.82
C LEU A 83 3.79 10.81 16.24
N LYS A 84 3.12 11.94 16.46
CA LYS A 84 2.91 12.45 17.81
C LYS A 84 2.22 11.36 18.63
N ARG A 85 2.76 11.06 19.82
CA ARG A 85 2.11 10.15 20.76
C ARG A 85 0.70 10.68 21.01
N LYS A 86 -0.32 9.88 20.70
CA LYS A 86 -1.72 10.23 20.95
C LYS A 86 -1.84 10.47 22.46
N GLY A 87 -1.94 11.74 22.86
CA GLY A 87 -2.33 12.09 24.21
C GLY A 87 -3.70 11.50 24.42
N VAL A 88 -3.80 10.51 25.31
CA VAL A 88 -5.09 10.11 25.84
C VAL A 88 -5.65 11.38 26.47
N LEU A 89 -6.77 11.88 25.94
CA LEU A 89 -7.60 12.87 26.62
C LEU A 89 -8.22 12.18 27.84
N THR A 90 -7.40 11.82 28.82
CA THR A 90 -7.84 11.61 30.19
C THR A 90 -7.92 12.99 30.79
N ASN A 91 -9.15 13.41 31.01
CA ASN A 91 -9.49 14.58 31.80
C ASN A 91 -8.77 14.50 33.16
N SER A 92 -7.66 15.23 33.34
CA SER A 92 -7.03 15.45 34.64
C SER A 92 -6.13 16.69 34.59
N PRO A 93 -6.36 17.69 35.47
CA PRO A 93 -5.54 18.89 35.50
C PRO A 93 -4.17 18.57 36.13
N GLY A 94 -3.14 19.12 35.50
CA GLY A 94 -1.79 19.38 36.03
C GLY A 94 -1.25 18.58 37.21
N GLN A 95 -0.13 17.90 36.99
CA GLN A 95 1.11 18.22 37.71
C GLN A 95 2.30 17.55 37.05
N GLY A 96 3.36 18.32 36.83
CA GLY A 96 4.63 17.85 36.35
C GLY A 96 5.47 17.20 37.45
N GLY A 97 6.53 16.54 37.00
CA GLY A 97 7.75 16.36 37.79
C GLY A 97 8.03 14.94 38.29
N ALA A 98 9.33 14.67 38.27
CA ALA A 98 10.07 13.66 39.02
C ALA A 98 10.17 12.25 38.41
N ALA A 99 11.39 12.01 37.92
CA ALA A 99 12.01 10.70 37.89
C ALA A 99 11.89 9.98 39.24
N ILE A 100 11.63 8.67 39.19
CA ILE A 100 12.07 7.72 40.23
C ILE A 100 12.33 6.37 39.56
N SER A 101 13.60 6.01 39.58
CA SER A 101 14.14 4.66 39.47
C SER A 101 13.60 3.79 40.61
N GLY A 102 13.26 2.53 40.30
CA GLY A 102 12.82 1.56 41.30
C GLY A 102 12.62 0.17 40.71
N THR A 103 13.63 -0.67 40.90
CA THR A 103 13.64 -2.12 40.73
C THR A 103 12.46 -2.84 41.40
N GLY A 104 11.89 -3.85 40.76
CA GLY A 104 10.87 -4.73 41.36
C GLY A 104 10.52 -5.92 40.49
N LEU A 105 11.29 -6.99 40.63
CA LEU A 105 11.06 -8.32 40.07
C LEU A 105 9.97 -9.06 40.87
N SER A 106 9.14 -9.84 40.18
CA SER A 106 8.34 -10.98 40.66
C SER A 106 7.03 -10.74 41.43
N SER A 107 5.91 -11.11 40.79
CA SER A 107 4.93 -12.04 41.39
C SER A 107 3.98 -12.67 40.35
N ARG A 108 4.26 -13.95 40.06
CA ARG A 108 3.33 -15.09 39.93
C ARG A 108 1.87 -14.84 39.49
N GLN A 109 1.54 -15.41 38.33
CA GLN A 109 0.62 -16.55 38.17
C GLN A 109 -0.69 -16.55 38.99
N ALA A 110 -1.82 -16.34 38.30
CA ALA A 110 -3.12 -16.91 38.69
C ALA A 110 -3.99 -17.15 37.43
N SER A 111 -3.97 -18.40 36.99
CA SER A 111 -4.93 -19.03 36.09
C SER A 111 -6.09 -19.63 36.89
N SER A 112 -7.34 -19.26 36.62
CA SER A 112 -8.54 -20.11 36.74
C SER A 112 -9.80 -19.29 36.57
N GLY A 113 -10.69 -19.67 35.64
CA GLY A 113 -11.98 -19.01 35.49
C GLY A 113 -12.80 -19.48 34.28
N ILE A 114 -12.96 -20.80 34.16
CA ILE A 114 -13.96 -21.48 33.33
C ILE A 114 -15.37 -20.89 33.55
N ALA A 115 -16.03 -20.48 32.47
CA ALA A 115 -17.49 -20.32 32.43
C ALA A 115 -18.01 -20.89 31.10
N SER A 116 -18.40 -22.16 31.16
CA SER A 116 -19.30 -22.81 30.21
C SER A 116 -20.72 -22.25 30.36
N SER A 117 -21.38 -21.97 29.23
CA SER A 117 -22.80 -22.24 28.95
C SER A 117 -23.08 -21.73 27.52
N ALA A 118 -23.19 -22.56 26.48
CA ALA A 118 -24.27 -23.48 26.12
C ALA A 118 -25.63 -22.79 25.87
N MET A 119 -26.17 -23.08 24.66
CA MET A 119 -27.58 -22.99 24.20
C MET A 119 -28.10 -21.57 23.82
N VAL A 120 -28.81 -21.32 22.71
CA VAL A 120 -29.80 -22.12 21.95
C VAL A 120 -29.78 -21.73 20.47
N ALA A 121 -29.95 -22.72 19.59
CA ALA A 121 -30.39 -22.58 18.21
C ALA A 121 -31.92 -22.52 18.15
N SER A 122 -32.48 -21.60 17.38
CA SER A 122 -33.81 -21.67 16.75
C SER A 122 -33.81 -20.78 15.52
#